data_AF-A0A7C3R929-F1
#
_entry.id   AF-A0A7C3R929-F1
#
_cell.length_a   1.000
_cell.length_b   1.000
_cell.length_c   1.000
_cell.angle_alpha   90.00
_cell.angle_beta   90.00
_cell.angle_gamma   90.00
#
_symmetry.space_group_name_H-M   'P 1'
#
loop_
_entity.id
_entity.type
_entity.pdbx_description
1 polymer ?
#
loop_
_entity_poly.entity_id
_entity_poly.type
_entity_poly.pdbx_seq_one_letter_code
_entity_poly.pdbx_strand_id
1 'polypeptide(L)'
;MQKCLIQICKEFETINNFLEDQTKNKENQVNDLFINFMDCFYTLKEEKLEYPKEFQEDVKLYHEGFKPIYKKFADVQIRYLMLSDFYDFVRLTKKYKRK
;
A
#
# COMPACT_ATOMS: atom_id res chain seq x y z
N MET A 1 -11.43 -5.47 -8.59
CA MET A 1 -10.34 -5.33 -7.59
C MET A 1 -10.17 -6.66 -6.90
N GLN A 2 -8.95 -7.19 -6.88
CA GLN A 2 -8.68 -8.48 -6.25
C GLN A 2 -8.97 -8.46 -4.74
N LYS A 3 -9.31 -9.64 -4.20
CA LYS A 3 -9.68 -9.82 -2.80
C LYS A 3 -8.58 -9.34 -1.84
N CYS A 4 -7.31 -9.52 -2.19
CA CYS A 4 -6.19 -9.08 -1.35
C CYS A 4 -6.13 -7.55 -1.21
N LEU A 5 -6.34 -6.78 -2.29
CA LEU A 5 -6.40 -5.32 -2.22
C LEU A 5 -7.60 -4.81 -1.40
N ILE A 6 -8.76 -5.47 -1.51
CA ILE A 6 -9.93 -5.12 -0.68
C ILE A 6 -9.62 -5.33 0.80
N GLN A 7 -8.93 -6.41 1.14
CA GLN A 7 -8.55 -6.72 2.51
C GLN A 7 -7.55 -5.71 3.06
N ILE A 8 -6.55 -5.31 2.27
CA ILE A 8 -5.59 -4.26 2.62
C ILE A 8 -6.31 -2.94 2.91
N CYS A 9 -7.26 -2.52 2.07
CA CYS A 9 -8.03 -1.30 2.32
C CYS A 9 -8.83 -1.37 3.63
N LYS A 10 -9.46 -2.51 3.94
CA LYS A 10 -10.21 -2.70 5.19
C LYS A 10 -9.32 -2.65 6.42
N GLU A 11 -8.17 -3.30 6.36
CA GLU A 11 -7.22 -3.31 7.46
C GLU A 11 -6.57 -1.93 7.65
N PHE A 12 -6.29 -1.21 6.55
CA PHE A 12 -5.79 0.16 6.59
C PHE A 12 -6.77 1.12 7.32
N GLU A 13 -8.10 0.97 7.14
CA GLU A 13 -9.10 1.76 7.88
C GLU A 13 -9.02 1.59 9.41
N THR A 14 -8.41 0.51 9.91
CA THR A 14 -8.24 0.30 11.35
C THR A 14 -7.06 1.09 11.92
N ILE A 15 -6.13 1.53 11.05
CA ILE A 15 -4.97 2.34 11.41
C ILE A 15 -5.38 3.81 11.44
N ASN A 16 -5.92 4.24 12.58
CA ASN A 16 -6.31 5.63 12.80
C ASN A 16 -5.19 6.44 13.47
N ASN A 17 -5.07 7.71 13.07
CA ASN A 17 -4.15 8.70 13.64
C ASN A 17 -2.69 8.22 13.68
N PHE A 18 -2.24 7.53 12.63
CA PHE A 18 -0.86 7.03 12.56
C PHE A 18 0.17 8.15 12.65
N LEU A 19 -0.07 9.26 11.94
CA LEU A 19 0.87 10.40 11.91
C LEU A 19 0.93 11.17 13.24
N GLU A 20 -0.10 11.06 14.08
CA GLU A 20 -0.18 11.75 15.37
C GLU A 20 0.29 10.86 16.54
N ASP A 21 0.14 9.53 16.42
CA ASP A 21 0.49 8.56 17.47
C ASP A 21 1.09 7.28 16.86
N GLN A 22 2.41 7.26 16.75
CA GLN A 22 3.22 6.16 16.19
C GLN A 22 3.57 5.13 17.27
N THR A 23 2.59 4.35 17.71
CA THR A 23 2.88 3.20 18.56
C THR A 23 3.54 2.08 17.76
N LYS A 24 4.46 1.33 18.38
CA LYS A 24 5.11 0.16 17.76
C LYS A 24 4.12 -0.84 17.16
N ASN A 25 2.93 -0.97 17.76
CA ASN A 25 1.88 -1.83 17.23
C ASN A 25 1.38 -1.35 15.86
N LYS A 26 1.11 -0.04 15.72
CA LYS A 26 0.69 0.53 14.44
C LYS A 26 1.82 0.49 13.41
N GLU A 27 3.06 0.69 13.82
CA GLU A 27 4.22 0.54 12.92
C GLU A 27 4.30 -0.87 12.33
N ASN A 28 4.11 -1.90 13.17
CA ASN A 28 4.06 -3.29 12.72
C ASN A 28 2.89 -3.52 11.76
N GLN A 29 1.70 -3.01 12.08
CA GLN A 29 0.53 -3.11 11.19
C GLN A 29 0.79 -2.47 9.81
N VAL A 30 1.39 -1.28 9.78
CA VAL A 30 1.76 -0.61 8.52
C VAL A 30 2.79 -1.44 7.74
N ASN A 31 3.77 -2.00 8.43
CA ASN A 31 4.79 -2.86 7.79
C ASN A 31 4.18 -4.12 7.17
N ASP A 32 3.31 -4.80 7.90
CA ASP A 32 2.64 -6.01 7.43
C ASP A 32 1.72 -5.69 6.23
N LEU A 33 0.95 -4.61 6.32
CA LEU A 33 0.11 -4.14 5.21
C LEU A 33 0.92 -3.77 3.98
N PHE A 34 2.06 -3.12 4.16
CA PHE A 34 2.94 -2.73 3.07
C PHE A 34 3.51 -3.94 2.34
N ILE A 35 3.97 -4.96 3.06
CA ILE A 35 4.48 -6.20 2.46
C ILE A 35 3.35 -6.92 1.71
N ASN A 36 2.18 -7.06 2.35
CA ASN A 36 0.99 -7.66 1.73
C ASN A 36 0.57 -6.90 0.47
N PHE A 37 0.66 -5.57 0.47
CA PHE A 37 0.41 -4.73 -0.69
C PHE A 37 1.41 -4.98 -1.80
N MET A 38 2.71 -4.98 -1.51
CA MET A 38 3.76 -5.22 -2.50
C MET A 38 3.59 -6.57 -3.19
N ASP A 39 3.28 -7.62 -2.44
CA ASP A 39 3.07 -8.96 -2.98
C ASP A 39 1.76 -9.04 -3.79
N CYS A 40 0.65 -8.61 -3.19
CA CYS A 40 -0.65 -8.61 -3.85
C CYS A 40 -0.60 -7.80 -5.15
N PHE A 41 -0.08 -6.57 -5.12
CA PHE A 41 -0.01 -5.69 -6.29
C PHE A 41 0.92 -6.25 -7.37
N TYR A 42 2.03 -6.89 -7.00
CA TYR A 42 2.93 -7.53 -7.97
C TYR A 42 2.30 -8.74 -8.67
N THR A 43 1.35 -9.44 -8.03
CA THR A 43 0.60 -10.52 -8.70
C THR A 43 -0.44 -10.01 -9.70
N LEU A 44 -0.79 -8.71 -9.66
CA LEU A 44 -1.78 -8.09 -10.56
C LEU A 44 -1.24 -7.76 -11.96
N LYS A 45 -0.11 -8.35 -12.37
CA LYS A 45 0.66 -8.07 -13.61
C LYS A 45 -0.17 -7.87 -14.89
N GLU A 46 -1.42 -8.32 -14.96
CA GLU A 46 -2.24 -8.32 -16.18
C GLU A 46 -3.64 -7.68 -16.07
N GLU A 47 -4.09 -7.20 -14.89
CA GLU A 47 -5.33 -6.41 -14.84
C GLU A 47 -5.03 -4.96 -15.28
N LYS A 48 -4.93 -4.74 -16.60
CA LYS A 48 -4.90 -3.45 -17.34
C LYS A 48 -4.97 -2.24 -16.39
N LEU A 49 -3.80 -1.83 -15.89
CA LEU A 49 -3.67 -0.96 -14.73
C LEU A 49 -4.22 0.45 -15.02
N GLU A 50 -5.43 0.73 -14.54
CA GLU A 50 -5.88 2.12 -14.33
C GLU A 50 -5.19 2.75 -13.10
N TYR A 51 -4.20 2.10 -12.49
CA TYR A 51 -3.47 2.61 -11.33
C TYR A 51 -2.33 3.54 -11.78
N PRO A 52 -1.97 4.57 -11.00
CA PRO A 52 -0.88 5.49 -11.36
C PRO A 52 0.44 4.75 -11.62
N LYS A 53 1.20 5.22 -12.61
CA LYS A 53 2.48 4.62 -13.02
C LYS A 53 3.49 4.56 -11.88
N GLU A 54 3.46 5.56 -10.99
CA GLU A 54 4.33 5.63 -9.82
C GLU A 54 4.19 4.40 -8.91
N PHE A 55 2.96 3.92 -8.65
CA PHE A 55 2.75 2.69 -7.87
C PHE A 55 3.32 1.46 -8.58
N GLN A 56 3.12 1.38 -9.90
CA GLN A 56 3.61 0.25 -10.70
C GLN A 56 5.14 0.20 -10.70
N GLU A 57 5.78 1.37 -10.86
CA GLU A 57 7.23 1.52 -10.85
C GLU A 57 7.81 1.25 -9.47
N ASP A 58 7.24 1.81 -8.40
CA ASP A 58 7.71 1.59 -7.02
C ASP A 58 7.61 0.11 -6.63
N VAL A 59 6.49 -0.58 -6.94
CA VAL A 59 6.32 -2.02 -6.66
C VAL A 59 7.29 -2.86 -7.48
N LYS A 60 7.46 -2.53 -8.77
CA LYS A 60 8.41 -3.24 -9.65
C LYS A 60 9.85 -3.10 -9.13
N LEU A 61 10.30 -1.88 -8.84
CA LEU A 61 11.63 -1.62 -8.32
C LEU A 61 11.87 -2.30 -6.96
N TYR A 62 10.84 -2.38 -6.12
CA TYR A 62 10.88 -3.09 -4.85
C TYR A 62 11.12 -4.59 -5.04
N HIS A 63 10.41 -5.23 -5.97
CA HIS A 63 10.62 -6.65 -6.29
C HIS A 63 11.93 -6.93 -7.04
N GLU A 64 12.42 -5.97 -7.83
CA GLU A 64 13.73 -6.05 -8.52
C GLU A 64 14.92 -5.87 -7.57
N GLY A 65 14.68 -5.57 -6.30
CA GLY A 65 15.75 -5.46 -5.31
C GLY A 65 16.51 -4.12 -5.36
N PHE A 66 15.91 -3.08 -5.93
CA PHE A 66 16.60 -1.81 -6.16
C PHE A 66 16.92 -1.09 -4.84
N LYS A 67 18.18 -1.11 -4.39
CA LYS A 67 18.58 -0.58 -3.07
C LYS A 67 18.03 0.81 -2.69
N PRO A 68 17.95 1.81 -3.60
CA PRO A 68 17.34 3.10 -3.27
C PRO A 68 15.86 3.01 -2.88
N ILE A 69 15.10 2.08 -3.45
CA ILE A 69 13.69 1.89 -3.13
C ILE A 69 13.52 1.34 -1.71
N TYR A 70 14.39 0.42 -1.29
CA TYR A 70 14.37 -0.09 0.08
C TYR A 70 14.78 0.97 1.10
N LYS A 71 15.67 1.89 0.72
CA LYS A 71 16.00 3.05 1.55
C LYS A 71 14.83 4.03 1.67
N LYS A 72 14.12 4.30 0.56
CA LYS A 72 12.88 5.11 0.56
C LYS A 72 11.84 4.46 1.47
N PHE A 73 11.60 3.16 1.34
CA PHE A 73 10.68 2.42 2.20
C PHE A 73 11.30 1.92 3.50
N ALA A 74 12.47 2.42 3.94
CA ALA A 74 12.97 2.12 5.27
C ALA A 74 12.17 2.89 6.34
N ASP A 75 11.63 4.03 5.97
CA ASP A 75 10.75 4.84 6.79
C ASP A 75 9.32 4.29 6.77
N VAL A 76 8.80 3.97 7.96
CA VAL A 76 7.43 3.47 8.15
C VAL A 76 6.38 4.52 7.77
N GLN A 77 6.69 5.81 7.90
CA GLN A 77 5.80 6.89 7.49
C GLN A 77 5.63 6.91 5.97
N ILE A 78 6.71 6.65 5.21
CA ILE A 78 6.65 6.57 3.75
C ILE A 78 5.80 5.36 3.32
N ARG A 79 5.91 4.22 4.03
CA ARG A 79 5.02 3.05 3.80
C ARG A 79 3.57 3.40 4.06
N TYR A 80 3.28 4.09 5.16
CA TYR A 80 1.94 4.54 5.49
C TYR A 80 1.37 5.51 4.44
N LEU A 81 2.15 6.49 4.01
CA LEU A 81 1.74 7.46 2.98
C LEU A 81 1.40 6.77 1.67
N MET A 82 2.22 5.82 1.22
CA MET A 82 1.94 5.04 0.02
C MET A 82 0.62 4.26 0.12
N LEU A 83 0.38 3.60 1.27
CA LEU A 83 -0.88 2.89 1.53
C LEU A 83 -2.08 3.84 1.60
N SER A 84 -1.90 5.04 2.15
CA SER A 84 -2.91 6.11 2.19
C SER A 84 -3.27 6.58 0.80
N ASP A 85 -2.28 6.91 -0.03
CA ASP A 85 -2.48 7.35 -1.41
C ASP A 85 -3.18 6.27 -2.23
N PHE A 86 -2.79 5.00 -2.03
CA PHE A 86 -3.48 3.87 -2.65
C PHE A 86 -4.94 3.75 -2.19
N TYR A 87 -5.19 3.82 -0.88
CA TYR A 87 -6.54 3.75 -0.32
C TYR A 87 -7.44 4.87 -0.86
N ASP A 88 -6.94 6.10 -0.89
CA ASP A 88 -7.65 7.25 -1.45
C ASP A 88 -7.89 7.10 -2.95
N PHE A 89 -6.90 6.64 -3.71
CA PHE A 89 -7.06 6.36 -5.14
C PHE A 89 -8.18 5.35 -5.39
N VAL A 90 -8.20 4.24 -4.65
CA VAL A 90 -9.22 3.18 -4.82
C VAL A 90 -10.61 3.67 -4.39
N ARG A 91 -10.68 4.49 -3.34
CA ARG A 91 -11.92 5.12 -2.88
C ARG A 91 -12.47 6.12 -3.91
N LEU A 92 -11.61 6.99 -4.44
CA LEU A 92 -11.97 8.01 -5.45
C LEU A 92 -12.42 7.38 -6.77
N THR A 93 -11.75 6.31 -7.20
CA THR A 93 -12.12 5.57 -8.41
C THR A 93 -13.35 4.68 -8.22
N LYS A 94 -14.01 4.71 -7.05
CA LYS A 94 -15.15 3.87 -6.65
C LYS A 94 -14.89 2.35 -6.81
N LYS A 95 -13.62 1.95 -6.95
CA LYS A 95 -13.19 0.55 -6.97
C LYS A 95 -13.35 -0.10 -5.61
N TYR A 96 -13.36 0.72 -4.56
CA TYR A 96 -13.77 0.36 -3.21
C TYR A 96 -15.07 1.07 -2.87
N LYS A 97 -16.15 0.30 -2.67
CA LYS A 97 -17.34 0.76 -1.96
C LYS A 97 -17.33 0.09 -0.60
N ARG A 98 -17.17 0.90 0.45
CA ARG A 98 -17.43 0.50 1.83
C ARG A 98 -18.92 0.14 1.91
N LYS A 99 -19.21 -1.16 1.82
CA LYS A 99 -20.56 -1.71 1.95
C LYS A 99 -20.78 -2.12 3.39
#